data_AF-A0A091JYX7-F1
#
_entry.id   AF-A0A091JYX7-F1
#
_cell.length_a   1.000
_cell.length_b   1.000
_cell.length_c   1.000
_cell.angle_alpha   90.00
_cell.angle_beta   90.00
_cell.angle_gamma   90.00
#
_symmetry.space_group_name_H-M   'P 1'
#
loop_
_entity.id
_entity.type
_entity.pdbx_description
1 polymer ?
#
loop_
_entity_poly.entity_id
_entity_poly.type
_entity_poly.pdbx_seq_one_letter_code
_entity_poly.pdbx_strand_id
1 'polypeptide(L)' 'NGFKLNQGRFSLDIRKKFFTMKVVKHWNRLSGEVVEAPSLETFKARLDGALSNLI' A
#
# COMPACT_ATOMS: atom_id res chain seq x y z
N ASN A 1 5.25 21.75 28.89
CA ASN A 1 4.82 21.62 27.48
C ASN A 1 5.40 20.39 26.73
N GLY A 2 6.27 19.56 27.34
CA GLY A 2 6.90 18.41 26.65
C GLY A 2 6.02 17.16 26.47
N PHE A 3 4.97 16.99 27.28
CA PHE A 3 4.11 15.80 27.24
C PHE A 3 3.27 15.71 25.95
N LYS A 4 2.77 16.86 25.44
CA LYS A 4 2.01 16.95 24.18
C LYS A 4 2.85 16.63 22.94
N LEU A 5 4.15 16.96 22.94
CA LEU A 5 5.05 16.67 21.82
C LEU A 5 5.33 15.17 21.68
N ASN A 6 5.52 14.47 22.80
CA ASN A 6 5.73 13.02 22.81
C ASN A 6 4.48 12.26 22.38
N GLN A 7 3.29 12.70 22.80
CA GLN A 7 2.01 12.10 22.38
C GLN A 7 1.77 12.28 20.87
N GLY A 8 2.09 13.46 20.32
CA GLY A 8 2.04 13.71 18.88
C GLY A 8 3.01 12.80 18.11
N ARG A 9 4.26 12.67 18.59
CA ARG A 9 5.27 11.77 17.98
C ARG A 9 4.83 10.31 17.98
N PHE A 10 4.26 9.83 19.08
CA PHE A 10 3.73 8.48 19.21
C PHE A 10 2.58 8.23 18.22
N SER A 11 1.63 9.16 18.11
CA SER A 11 0.53 9.05 17.15
C SER A 11 1.01 9.02 15.69
N LEU A 12 2.10 9.73 15.39
CA LEU A 12 2.69 9.82 14.06
C LEU A 12 3.45 8.54 13.69
N ASP A 13 4.17 7.94 14.64
CA ASP A 13 4.84 6.64 14.47
C ASP A 13 3.82 5.52 14.20
N ILE A 14 2.73 5.49 14.96
CA ILE A 14 1.62 4.54 14.75
C ILE A 14 1.00 4.73 13.35
N ARG A 15 0.72 5.97 12.95
CA ARG A 15 0.15 6.27 11.64
C ARG A 15 1.10 5.82 10.51
N LYS A 16 2.40 6.08 10.65
CA LYS A 16 3.41 5.62 9.68
C LYS A 16 3.44 4.10 9.55
N LYS A 17 3.51 3.37 10.68
CA LYS A 17 3.48 1.90 10.69
C LYS A 17 2.20 1.35 10.04
N PHE A 18 1.05 1.94 10.34
CA PHE A 18 -0.23 1.54 9.76
C PHE A 18 -0.28 1.76 8.25
N PHE A 19 0.20 2.91 7.76
CA PHE A 19 0.29 3.19 6.33
C PHE A 19 1.20 2.20 5.60
N THR A 20 2.39 1.93 6.13
CA THR A 20 3.31 0.93 5.56
C THR A 20 2.64 -0.45 5.48
N MET A 21 1.93 -0.85 6.53
CA MET A 21 1.24 -2.14 6.57
C MET A 21 0.09 -2.21 5.55
N LYS A 22 -0.69 -1.13 5.38
CA LYS A 22 -1.73 -1.05 4.33
C LYS A 22 -1.14 -1.12 2.93
N VAL A 23 -0.04 -0.39 2.68
CA VAL A 23 0.65 -0.37 1.39
C VAL A 23 1.21 -1.75 1.07
N VAL A 24 1.92 -2.39 2.00
CA VAL A 24 2.44 -3.76 1.83
C VAL A 24 1.32 -4.76 1.55
N LYS A 25 0.18 -4.67 2.25
CA LYS A 25 -0.97 -5.54 1.99
C LYS A 25 -1.55 -5.35 0.58
N HIS A 26 -1.65 -4.10 0.13
CA HIS A 26 -2.14 -3.80 -1.23
C HIS A 26 -1.18 -4.32 -2.29
N TRP A 27 0.13 -4.12 -2.10
CA TRP A 27 1.16 -4.65 -2.99
C TRP A 27 1.18 -6.17 -3.04
N ASN A 28 0.99 -6.88 -1.93
CA ASN A 28 0.91 -8.34 -1.94
C ASN A 28 -0.31 -8.84 -2.73
N ARG A 29 -1.45 -8.15 -2.63
CA ARG A 29 -2.67 -8.49 -3.39
C ARG A 29 -2.47 -8.23 -4.89
N LEU A 30 -1.94 -7.05 -5.24
CA LEU A 30 -1.56 -6.70 -6.60
C LEU A 30 -0.58 -7.72 -7.18
N SER A 31 0.49 -8.03 -6.45
CA SER A 31 1.52 -8.97 -6.88
C SER A 31 0.96 -10.36 -7.18
N GLY A 32 -0.06 -10.84 -6.47
CA GLY A 32 -0.72 -12.11 -6.77
C GLY A 32 -1.46 -12.08 -8.13
N GLU A 33 -2.28 -11.05 -8.35
CA GLU A 33 -3.03 -10.89 -9.61
C GLU A 33 -2.12 -10.68 -10.83
N VAL A 34 -0.98 -10.06 -10.58
CA VAL A 34 0.02 -9.63 -11.55
C VAL A 34 1.00 -10.76 -11.89
N VAL A 35 1.44 -11.59 -10.92
CA VAL A 35 2.31 -12.75 -11.15
C VAL A 35 1.62 -13.88 -11.91
N GLU A 36 0.30 -14.04 -11.79
CA GLU A 36 -0.46 -15.06 -12.52
C GLU A 36 -0.71 -14.72 -14.01
N ALA A 37 -0.17 -13.63 -14.55
CA ALA A 37 -0.33 -13.27 -15.96
C ALA A 37 0.72 -13.98 -16.84
N PRO A 38 0.33 -14.81 -17.82
CA PRO A 38 1.25 -15.55 -18.68
C PRO A 38 1.99 -14.67 -19.72
N SER A 39 1.59 -13.41 -19.92
CA SER A 39 2.24 -12.47 -20.84
C SER A 39 2.29 -11.04 -20.30
N LEU A 40 3.31 -10.27 -20.75
CA LEU A 40 3.56 -8.90 -20.33
C LEU A 40 2.43 -7.92 -20.72
N GLU A 41 1.72 -8.17 -21.82
CA GLU A 41 0.54 -7.37 -22.19
C GLU A 41 -0.62 -7.59 -21.22
N THR A 42 -0.88 -8.85 -20.84
CA THR A 42 -1.92 -9.19 -19.87
C THR A 42 -1.60 -8.62 -18.49
N PHE A 43 -0.32 -8.62 -18.12
CA PHE A 43 0.19 -8.00 -16.89
C PHE A 43 -0.07 -6.49 -16.85
N LYS A 44 0.23 -5.78 -17.95
CA LYS A 44 -0.01 -4.34 -18.06
C LYS A 44 -1.49 -4.00 -17.98
N ALA A 45 -2.35 -4.74 -18.68
CA ALA A 45 -3.80 -4.53 -18.64
C ALA A 45 -4.39 -4.76 -17.23
N ARG A 46 -3.92 -5.80 -16.51
CA ARG A 46 -4.33 -6.06 -15.13
C ARG A 46 -3.84 -5.00 -14.15
N LEU A 47 -2.59 -4.54 -14.29
CA LEU A 47 -2.05 -3.45 -13.47
C LEU A 47 -2.84 -2.16 -13.67
N ASP A 48 -3.13 -1.80 -14.91
CA ASP A 48 -3.87 -0.58 -15.24
C ASP A 48 -5.29 -0.61 -14.63
N GLY A 49 -5.99 -1.75 -14.76
CA GLY A 49 -7.28 -1.98 -14.10
C GLY A 49 -7.21 -1.91 -12.58
N ALA A 50 -6.20 -2.53 -11.96
CA ALA A 50 -6.06 -2.54 -10.50
C ALA A 50 -5.64 -1.17 -9.93
N LEU A 51 -4.84 -0.40 -10.67
CA LEU A 51 -4.40 0.94 -10.28
C LEU A 51 -5.51 1.99 -10.46
N SER A 52 -6.36 1.84 -11.48
CA SER A 52 -7.54 2.68 -11.70
C SER A 52 -8.55 2.58 -10.55
N ASN A 53 -8.66 1.41 -9.92
CA ASN A 53 -9.51 1.20 -8.74
C ASN A 53 -8.96 1.80 -7.42
N LEU A 54 -7.76 2.40 -7.45
CA LEU A 54 -7.12 3.03 -6.28
C LEU A 54 -7.36 4.55 -6.20
N ILE A 55 -7.89 5.18 -7.26
CA ILE A 55 -8.27 6.62 -7.31
C ILE A 55 -9.61 6.87 -6.62
#